data_AF-A0A959SGN2-F1
#
_entry.id   AF-A0A959SGN2-F1
#
_cell.length_a   1.000
_cell.length_b   1.000
_cell.length_c   1.000
_cell.angle_alpha   90.00
_cell.angle_beta   90.00
_cell.angle_gamma   90.00
#
_symmetry.space_group_name_H-M   'P 1'
#
loop_
_entity.id
_entity.type
_entity.pdbx_description
1 polymer ?
#
loop_
_entity_poly.entity_id
_entity_poly.type
_entity_poly.pdbx_seq_one_letter_code
_entity_poly.pdbx_strand_id
1 'polypeptide(L)'
;MFRNFIHRPVLAIVISVLIVFTGLLAIRQLPTAQFPEIAPTTVNIFIAYPGSSADVLTRSTIIQLETAINGVQGMRYIASDATSAGEGTIRVIFDPGTDPNEAVVRVKTRVDQVMPNLPLLVQREGVIITPV
;
A
#
# COMPACT_ATOMS: atom_id res chain seq x y z
N MET A 1 -19.11 5.83 45.12
CA MET A 1 -17.97 6.41 44.38
C MET A 1 -17.61 7.81 44.91
N PHE A 2 -18.43 8.85 44.71
CA PHE A 2 -18.13 10.22 45.18
C PHE A 2 -17.91 10.36 46.70
N ARG A 3 -18.70 9.65 47.53
CA ARG A 3 -18.55 9.68 49.00
C ARG A 3 -17.18 9.21 49.49
N ASN A 4 -16.54 8.27 48.79
CA ASN A 4 -15.22 7.73 49.16
C ASN A 4 -14.07 8.68 48.78
N PHE A 5 -14.21 9.42 47.67
CA PHE A 5 -13.23 10.45 47.28
C PHE A 5 -13.25 11.66 48.21
N ILE A 6 -14.43 12.04 48.72
CA ILE A 6 -14.59 13.14 49.69
C ILE A 6 -13.98 12.79 51.05
N HIS A 7 -14.09 11.54 51.50
CA HIS A 7 -13.55 11.10 52.80
C HIS A 7 -12.05 10.75 52.77
N ARG A 8 -11.47 10.54 51.57
CA ARG A 8 -10.03 10.27 51.39
C ARG A 8 -9.43 11.22 50.33
N PRO A 9 -9.24 12.51 50.66
CA PRO A 9 -8.78 13.53 49.71
C PRO A 9 -7.39 13.22 49.12
N VAL A 10 -6.52 12.53 49.88
CA VAL A 10 -5.19 12.12 49.42
C VAL A 10 -5.27 11.13 48.24
N LEU A 11 -6.21 10.18 48.27
CA LEU A 11 -6.38 9.22 47.16
C LEU A 11 -6.85 9.91 45.87
N ALA A 12 -7.70 10.93 46.00
CA ALA A 12 -8.16 11.72 44.85
C ALA A 12 -6.99 12.47 44.19
N ILE A 13 -6.11 13.08 44.99
CA ILE A 13 -4.93 13.80 44.51
C ILE A 13 -3.97 12.83 43.80
N VAL A 14 -3.71 11.65 44.37
CA VAL A 14 -2.82 10.64 43.76
C VAL A 14 -3.34 10.20 42.39
N ILE A 15 -4.64 9.93 42.26
CA ILE A 15 -5.24 9.55 40.98
C ILE A 15 -5.16 10.70 39.97
N SER A 16 -5.39 11.95 40.40
CA SER A 16 -5.25 13.12 39.55
C SER A 16 -3.83 13.29 39.02
N VAL A 17 -2.82 13.13 39.89
CA VAL A 17 -1.41 13.22 39.51
C VAL A 17 -1.05 12.11 38.53
N LEU A 18 -1.57 10.90 38.73
CA LEU A 18 -1.33 9.76 37.84
C LEU A 18 -1.92 10.01 36.44
N ILE A 19 -3.15 10.53 36.36
CA ILE A 19 -3.77 10.90 35.07
C ILE A 19 -2.96 11.96 34.34
N VAL A 20 -2.53 13.02 35.04
CA VAL A 20 -1.71 14.09 34.44
C VAL A 20 -0.36 13.55 33.97
N PHE A 21 0.29 12.71 34.78
CA PHE A 21 1.57 12.11 34.45
C PHE A 21 1.48 11.20 33.22
N THR A 22 0.48 10.31 33.16
CA THR A 22 0.25 9.45 31.99
C THR A 22 -0.13 10.26 30.76
N GLY A 23 -0.92 11.32 30.91
CA GLY A 23 -1.25 12.25 29.82
C GLY A 23 -0.01 12.94 29.24
N LEU A 24 0.91 13.39 30.10
CA LEU A 24 2.15 14.03 29.66
C LEU A 24 3.05 13.07 28.88
N LEU A 25 3.14 11.81 29.31
CA LEU A 25 3.87 10.77 28.59
C LEU A 25 3.22 10.45 27.23
N ALA A 26 1.89 10.34 27.18
CA ALA A 26 1.16 10.07 25.95
C ALA A 26 1.40 11.17 24.90
N ILE A 27 1.37 12.44 25.29
CA ILE A 27 1.64 13.58 24.39
C ILE A 27 3.04 13.48 23.75
N ARG A 28 4.04 12.99 24.49
CA ARG A 28 5.40 12.85 23.97
C ARG A 28 5.59 11.63 23.05
N GLN A 29 4.75 10.61 23.21
CA GLN A 29 4.91 9.32 22.52
C GLN A 29 3.96 9.15 21.33
N LEU A 30 2.83 9.86 21.31
CA LEU A 30 1.86 9.80 20.21
C LEU A 30 2.46 10.46 18.95
N PRO A 31 2.50 9.75 17.81
CA PRO A 31 2.90 10.33 16.55
C PRO A 31 1.90 11.40 16.13
N THR A 32 2.41 12.53 15.64
CA THR A 32 1.59 13.62 15.11
C THR A 32 1.49 13.49 13.59
N ALA A 33 0.28 13.54 13.06
CA ALA A 33 0.00 13.56 11.62
C ALA A 33 -0.97 14.70 11.30
N GLN A 34 -0.78 15.38 10.15
CA GLN A 34 -1.69 16.45 9.72
C GLN A 34 -3.06 15.92 9.29
N PHE A 35 -3.08 14.70 8.75
CA PHE A 35 -4.27 13.97 8.37
C PHE A 35 -4.10 12.50 8.78
N PRO A 36 -5.17 11.78 9.13
CA PRO A 36 -5.11 10.32 9.19
C PRO A 36 -4.79 9.77 7.80
N GLU A 37 -4.14 8.62 7.73
CA GLU A 37 -3.88 7.93 6.47
C GLU A 37 -5.21 7.48 5.83
N ILE A 38 -5.76 8.34 4.99
CA ILE A 38 -6.94 8.07 4.15
C ILE A 38 -6.55 7.54 2.76
N ALA A 39 -5.25 7.45 2.48
CA ALA A 39 -4.74 6.99 1.20
C ALA A 39 -5.02 5.48 1.05
N PRO A 40 -5.65 5.05 -0.05
CA PRO A 40 -5.82 3.63 -0.33
C PRO A 40 -4.47 2.99 -0.63
N THR A 41 -4.28 1.77 -0.16
CA THR A 41 -3.10 0.96 -0.46
C THR A 41 -2.95 0.77 -1.97
N THR A 42 -1.80 1.14 -2.52
CA THR A 42 -1.55 1.07 -3.95
C THR A 42 -0.28 0.25 -4.24
N VAL A 43 -0.35 -0.66 -5.20
CA VAL A 43 0.82 -1.39 -5.68
C VAL A 43 1.15 -0.90 -7.08
N ASN A 44 2.32 -0.30 -7.23
CA ASN A 44 2.82 0.15 -8.53
C ASN A 44 3.76 -0.89 -9.12
N ILE A 45 3.61 -1.13 -10.41
CA ILE A 45 4.35 -2.13 -11.16
C ILE A 45 4.97 -1.40 -12.35
N PHE A 46 6.29 -1.33 -12.36
CA PHE A 46 7.06 -0.71 -13.43
C PHE A 46 7.60 -1.77 -14.37
N ILE A 47 7.47 -1.51 -15.66
CA ILE A 47 7.83 -2.41 -16.74
C ILE A 47 8.66 -1.60 -17.74
N ALA A 48 9.80 -2.16 -18.16
CA ALA A 48 10.60 -1.61 -19.22
C ALA A 48 10.66 -2.58 -20.40
N TYR A 49 10.35 -2.06 -21.59
CA TYR A 49 10.57 -2.72 -22.87
C TYR A 49 11.25 -1.72 -23.83
N PRO A 50 12.57 -1.54 -23.71
CA PRO A 50 13.30 -0.57 -24.52
C PRO A 50 13.19 -0.89 -26.01
N GLY A 51 12.96 0.15 -26.81
CA GLY A 51 12.82 0.02 -28.27
C GLY A 51 11.42 -0.40 -28.76
N SER A 52 10.44 -0.50 -27.88
CA SER A 52 9.03 -0.73 -28.24
C SER A 52 8.25 0.58 -28.34
N SER A 53 7.18 0.58 -29.15
CA SER A 53 6.17 1.66 -29.11
C SER A 53 5.15 1.41 -28.01
N ALA A 54 4.43 2.46 -27.59
CA ALA A 54 3.39 2.34 -26.57
C ALA A 54 2.32 1.29 -26.93
N ASP A 55 1.92 1.19 -28.20
CA ASP A 55 0.94 0.21 -28.67
C ASP A 55 1.48 -1.24 -28.54
N VAL A 56 2.73 -1.47 -28.95
CA VAL A 56 3.38 -2.78 -28.87
C VAL A 56 3.56 -3.21 -27.42
N LEU A 57 4.04 -2.32 -26.54
CA LEU A 57 4.16 -2.58 -25.11
C LEU A 57 2.80 -2.91 -24.48
N THR A 58 1.77 -2.15 -24.83
CA THR A 58 0.41 -2.37 -24.30
C THR A 58 -0.11 -3.75 -24.67
N ARG A 59 -0.07 -4.10 -25.96
CA ARG A 59 -0.63 -5.37 -26.45
C ARG A 59 0.17 -6.60 -26.03
N SER A 60 1.49 -6.48 -25.95
CA SER A 60 2.37 -7.62 -25.65
C SER A 60 2.48 -7.91 -24.16
N THR A 61 2.47 -6.88 -23.32
CA THR A 61 2.90 -7.00 -21.92
C THR A 61 1.85 -6.48 -20.95
N ILE A 62 1.34 -5.26 -21.13
CA ILE A 62 0.38 -4.67 -20.19
C ILE A 62 -0.91 -5.48 -20.13
N ILE A 63 -1.57 -5.76 -21.27
CA ILE A 63 -2.84 -6.49 -21.29
C ILE A 63 -2.70 -7.87 -20.63
N GLN A 64 -1.57 -8.55 -20.85
CA GLN A 64 -1.29 -9.85 -20.25
C GLN A 64 -1.15 -9.74 -18.73
N LEU A 65 -0.42 -8.74 -18.24
CA LEU A 65 -0.25 -8.49 -16.81
C LEU A 65 -1.56 -8.04 -16.15
N GLU A 66 -2.33 -7.15 -16.79
CA GLU A 66 -3.64 -6.73 -16.31
C GLU A 66 -4.58 -7.91 -16.16
N THR A 67 -4.65 -8.79 -17.17
CA THR A 67 -5.50 -9.98 -17.13
C THR A 67 -5.10 -10.94 -16.01
N ALA A 68 -3.79 -11.06 -15.73
CA ALA A 68 -3.26 -11.90 -14.67
C ALA A 68 -3.53 -11.36 -13.26
N ILE A 69 -3.40 -10.04 -13.11
CA ILE A 69 -3.62 -9.31 -11.86
C ILE A 69 -5.11 -9.13 -11.57
N ASN A 70 -5.94 -9.12 -12.61
CA ASN A 70 -7.38 -9.05 -12.45
C ASN A 70 -7.89 -10.27 -11.65
N GLY A 71 -8.59 -9.99 -10.54
CA GLY A 71 -9.05 -11.02 -9.59
C GLY A 71 -8.14 -11.21 -8.38
N VAL A 72 -7.14 -10.36 -8.15
CA VAL A 72 -6.48 -10.27 -6.83
C VAL A 72 -7.51 -9.79 -5.78
N GLN A 73 -7.55 -10.50 -4.65
CA GLN A 73 -8.51 -10.20 -3.58
C GLN A 73 -8.24 -8.82 -2.95
N GLY A 74 -9.30 -8.03 -2.81
CA GLY A 74 -9.26 -6.68 -2.22
C GLY A 74 -8.90 -5.58 -3.21
N MET A 75 -8.78 -5.91 -4.50
CA MET A 75 -8.55 -4.94 -5.56
C MET A 75 -9.82 -4.16 -5.89
N ARG A 76 -9.70 -2.82 -5.93
CA ARG A 76 -10.79 -1.92 -6.34
C ARG A 76 -10.75 -1.66 -7.84
N TYR A 77 -9.60 -1.20 -8.35
CA TYR A 77 -9.41 -0.94 -9.78
C TYR A 77 -7.93 -1.01 -10.18
N ILE A 78 -7.71 -1.19 -11.48
CA ILE A 78 -6.39 -1.16 -12.11
C ILE A 78 -6.36 0.05 -13.05
N ALA A 79 -5.22 0.75 -13.09
CA ALA A 79 -4.93 1.76 -14.08
C ALA A 79 -3.55 1.49 -14.69
N SER A 80 -3.46 1.37 -16.00
CA SER A 80 -2.19 1.18 -16.71
C SER A 80 -1.88 2.37 -17.61
N ASP A 81 -0.62 2.77 -17.64
CA ASP A 81 -0.08 3.78 -18.54
C ASP A 81 1.08 3.19 -19.34
N ALA A 82 1.13 3.49 -20.64
CA ALA A 82 2.22 3.11 -21.54
C ALA A 82 2.82 4.36 -22.19
N THR A 83 4.14 4.45 -22.23
CA THR A 83 4.84 5.57 -22.86
C THR A 83 5.53 5.13 -24.15
N SER A 84 5.69 6.06 -25.09
CA SER A 84 6.43 5.81 -26.34
C SER A 84 7.95 5.63 -26.13
N ALA A 85 8.45 5.82 -24.91
CA ALA A 85 9.82 5.50 -24.54
C ALA A 85 10.04 4.00 -24.28
N GLY A 86 8.97 3.19 -24.35
CA GLY A 86 9.03 1.77 -24.03
C GLY A 86 8.93 1.50 -22.52
N GLU A 87 8.33 2.41 -21.76
CA GLU A 87 8.08 2.22 -20.33
C GLU A 87 6.59 2.07 -20.07
N GLY A 88 6.23 1.16 -19.17
CA GLY A 88 4.86 0.91 -18.73
C GLY A 88 4.76 1.00 -17.22
N THR A 89 3.66 1.57 -16.73
CA THR A 89 3.32 1.55 -15.30
C THR A 89 1.92 1.00 -15.13
N ILE A 90 1.76 0.01 -14.24
CA ILE A 90 0.45 -0.50 -13.82
C ILE A 90 0.28 -0.16 -12.35
N ARG A 91 -0.82 0.52 -12.02
CA ARG A 91 -1.22 0.86 -10.65
C ARG A 91 -2.41 0.01 -10.27
N VAL A 92 -2.27 -0.76 -9.20
CA VAL A 92 -3.34 -1.58 -8.63
C VAL A 92 -3.78 -0.94 -7.33
N ILE A 93 -5.01 -0.44 -7.29
CA ILE A 93 -5.55 0.26 -6.13
C ILE A 93 -6.43 -0.71 -5.35
N PHE A 94 -6.18 -0.84 -4.06
CA PHE A 94 -6.90 -1.73 -3.16
C PHE A 94 -7.93 -0.99 -2.32
N ASP A 95 -8.90 -1.75 -1.81
CA ASP A 95 -9.85 -1.23 -0.84
C ASP A 95 -9.16 -0.89 0.50
N PRO A 96 -9.61 0.19 1.17
CA PRO A 96 -9.08 0.62 2.45
C PRO A 96 -9.26 -0.49 3.49
N GLY A 97 -8.17 -0.85 4.18
CA GLY A 97 -8.11 -1.95 5.14
C GLY A 97 -7.36 -3.21 4.65
N THR A 98 -6.89 -3.23 3.41
CA THR A 98 -5.99 -4.28 2.90
C THR A 98 -4.55 -4.05 3.40
N ASP A 99 -3.88 -5.09 3.89
CA ASP A 99 -2.46 -5.00 4.27
C ASP A 99 -1.58 -4.78 3.02
N PRO A 100 -0.75 -3.71 2.97
CA PRO A 100 0.15 -3.45 1.85
C PRO A 100 1.12 -4.59 1.53
N ASN A 101 1.64 -5.28 2.55
CA ASN A 101 2.59 -6.36 2.37
C ASN A 101 1.93 -7.58 1.74
N GLU A 102 0.71 -7.92 2.19
CA GLU A 102 -0.06 -9.00 1.57
C GLU A 102 -0.46 -8.65 0.14
N ALA A 103 -0.89 -7.41 -0.11
CA ALA A 103 -1.24 -6.94 -1.44
C ALA A 103 -0.07 -7.11 -2.43
N VAL A 104 1.14 -6.69 -2.03
CA VAL A 104 2.36 -6.87 -2.85
C VAL A 104 2.63 -8.34 -3.14
N VAL A 105 2.56 -9.22 -2.14
CA VAL A 105 2.81 -10.66 -2.34
C VAL A 105 1.78 -11.29 -3.28
N ARG A 106 0.51 -10.92 -3.16
CA ARG A 106 -0.56 -11.41 -4.04
C ARG A 106 -0.35 -10.95 -5.48
N VAL A 107 -0.07 -9.66 -5.68
CA VAL A 107 0.23 -9.10 -7.02
C VAL A 107 1.47 -9.76 -7.59
N LYS A 108 2.56 -9.84 -6.83
CA LYS A 108 3.81 -10.48 -7.25
C LYS A 108 3.60 -11.93 -7.68
N THR A 109 2.83 -12.70 -6.91
CA THR A 109 2.53 -14.10 -7.26
C THR A 109 1.79 -14.21 -8.59
N ARG A 110 0.87 -13.29 -8.89
CA ARG A 110 0.16 -13.26 -10.19
C ARG A 110 1.07 -12.83 -11.33
N VAL A 111 1.94 -11.84 -11.10
CA VAL A 111 2.94 -11.41 -12.09
C VAL A 111 3.90 -12.56 -12.41
N ASP A 112 4.43 -13.22 -11.39
CA ASP A 112 5.38 -14.35 -11.52
C ASP A 112 4.79 -15.51 -12.33
N GLN A 113 3.47 -15.76 -12.24
CA GLN A 113 2.78 -16.79 -13.03
C GLN A 113 2.77 -16.50 -14.54
N VAL A 114 2.80 -15.23 -14.92
CA VAL A 114 2.68 -14.79 -16.33
C VAL A 114 4.00 -14.29 -16.90
N MET A 115 5.03 -14.09 -16.06
CA MET A 115 6.39 -13.78 -16.49
C MET A 115 6.91 -14.62 -17.68
N PRO A 116 6.69 -15.96 -17.74
CA PRO A 116 7.17 -16.77 -18.86
C PRO A 116 6.53 -16.43 -20.21
N ASN A 117 5.33 -15.85 -20.20
CA ASN A 117 4.58 -15.48 -21.40
C ASN A 117 4.97 -14.09 -21.94
N LEU A 118 5.77 -13.33 -21.18
CA LEU A 118 6.21 -12.00 -21.57
C LEU A 118 7.39 -12.05 -22.56
N PRO A 119 7.61 -11.00 -23.37
CA PRO A 119 8.78 -10.91 -24.24
C PRO A 119 10.10 -11.04 -23.47
N LEU A 120 11.09 -11.70 -24.06
CA LEU A 120 12.38 -11.98 -23.41
C LEU A 120 13.12 -10.70 -22.97
N LEU A 121 12.92 -9.57 -23.66
CA LEU A 121 13.50 -8.28 -23.28
C LEU A 121 12.88 -7.75 -21.98
N VAL A 122 11.58 -7.88 -21.80
CA VAL A 122 10.88 -7.47 -20.56
C VAL A 122 11.30 -8.36 -19.39
N GLN A 123 11.44 -9.67 -19.64
CA GLN A 123 11.93 -10.60 -18.61
C GLN A 123 13.35 -10.26 -18.14
N ARG A 124 14.20 -9.73 -19.04
CA ARG A 124 15.60 -9.36 -18.74
C ARG A 124 15.71 -8.05 -17.97
N GLU A 125 14.90 -7.06 -18.30
CA GLU A 125 14.82 -5.79 -17.55
C GLU A 125 14.18 -5.99 -16.17
N GLY A 126 13.31 -7.00 -16.04
CA GLY A 126 12.61 -7.31 -14.80
C GLY A 126 11.41 -6.40 -14.57
N VAL A 127 10.43 -6.92 -13.82
CA VAL A 127 9.24 -6.16 -13.43
C VAL A 127 9.45 -5.67 -12.00
N ILE A 128 9.55 -4.35 -11.82
CA ILE A 128 9.80 -3.75 -10.51
C ILE A 128 8.45 -3.48 -9.85
N ILE A 129 8.20 -4.10 -8.69
CA ILE A 129 6.96 -3.94 -7.93
C ILE A 129 7.27 -3.14 -6.68
N THR A 130 6.66 -1.96 -6.55
CA THR A 130 6.87 -1.05 -5.42
C THR A 130 5.53 -0.76 -4.73
N PRO A 131 5.37 -1.07 -3.43
CA PRO A 131 4.22 -0.60 -2.66
C PRO A 131 4.28 0.91 -2.44
N VAL A 132 3.11 1.56 -2.49
CA VAL A 132 2.90 2.97 -2.11
C VAL A 132 1.70 3.09 -1.17
#